data_AF-A0A6N8V5C9-F1
#
_entry.id   AF-A0A6N8V5C9-F1
#
_cell.length_a   1.000
_cell.length_b   1.000
_cell.length_c   1.000
_cell.angle_alpha   90.00
_cell.angle_beta   90.00
_cell.angle_gamma   90.00
#
_symmetry.space_group_name_H-M   'P 1'
#
loop_
_entity.id
_entity.type
_entity.pdbx_description
1 polymer ?
#
loop_
_entity_poly.entity_id
_entity_poly.type
_entity_poly.pdbx_seq_one_letter_code
_entity_poly.pdbx_strand_id
1 'polypeptide(L)'
;PLVVRTEPDRPQPRLDADVAAGMAVTVGRIRTAPAPHDLALVAVAHNGIRGAAGACLANAELCASHLGLDLPWDRPEPRDKGAVPVDPNGK
;
A
#
# COMPACT_ATOMS: atom_id res chain seq x y z
N PRO A 1 -3.30 6.16 1.27
CA PRO A 1 -3.54 6.88 2.54
C PRO A 1 -2.44 7.92 2.83
N LEU A 2 -2.79 9.05 3.44
CA LEU A 2 -1.87 10.04 3.98
C LEU A 2 -2.02 10.06 5.50
N VAL A 3 -0.93 9.85 6.24
CA VAL A 3 -0.93 9.83 7.71
C VAL A 3 -0.12 11.02 8.20
N VAL A 4 -0.73 11.87 9.03
CA VAL A 4 -0.06 13.03 9.60
C VAL A 4 0.40 12.70 11.03
N ARG A 5 1.67 12.97 11.32
CA ARG A 5 2.31 12.83 12.63
C ARG A 5 2.57 14.21 13.21
N THR A 6 2.16 14.41 14.45
CA THR A 6 2.33 15.68 15.18
C THR A 6 3.55 15.66 16.09
N GLU A 7 4.10 14.48 16.37
CA GLU A 7 5.29 14.31 17.20
C GLU A 7 6.52 14.97 16.54
N PRO A 8 7.35 15.72 17.30
CA PRO A 8 8.43 16.54 16.71
C PRO A 8 9.48 15.75 15.93
N ASP A 9 9.72 14.50 16.32
CA ASP A 9 10.75 13.63 15.77
C ASP A 9 10.22 12.68 14.68
N ARG A 10 8.93 12.77 14.31
CA ARG A 10 8.30 11.93 13.29
C ARG A 10 8.07 12.69 11.98
N PRO A 11 8.11 12.00 10.82
CA PRO A 11 8.31 10.57 10.64
C PRO A 11 9.80 10.14 10.68
N GLN A 12 10.03 8.84 10.88
CA GLN A 12 11.34 8.18 10.76
C GLN A 12 11.20 6.92 9.89
N PRO A 13 12.13 6.67 8.94
CA PRO A 13 12.02 5.54 8.00
C PRO A 13 11.73 4.20 8.68
N ARG A 14 12.49 3.84 9.70
CA ARG A 14 12.34 2.55 10.41
C ARG A 14 11.01 2.42 11.17
N LEU A 15 10.41 3.52 11.62
CA LEU A 15 9.22 3.50 12.47
C LEU A 15 7.91 3.78 11.72
N ASP A 16 8.00 4.35 10.51
CA ASP A 16 6.83 4.80 9.75
C ASP A 16 6.72 4.22 8.34
N ALA A 17 7.75 3.52 7.82
CA ALA A 17 7.70 2.97 6.47
C ALA A 17 6.57 1.93 6.31
N ASP A 18 6.32 1.09 7.31
CA ASP A 18 5.34 0.00 7.23
C ASP A 18 3.91 0.40 7.61
N VAL A 19 3.66 1.69 7.88
CA VAL A 19 2.31 2.19 8.20
C VAL A 19 1.34 1.86 7.06
N ALA A 20 0.15 1.37 7.41
CA ALA A 20 -0.82 0.81 6.48
C ALA A 20 -0.21 -0.24 5.54
N ALA A 21 0.53 -1.20 6.11
CA ALA A 21 1.22 -2.26 5.39
C ALA A 21 2.15 -1.74 4.28
N GLY A 22 2.82 -0.62 4.53
CA GLY A 22 3.74 0.01 3.57
C GLY A 22 3.08 0.84 2.47
N MET A 23 1.75 0.98 2.46
CA MET A 23 1.00 1.72 1.44
C MET A 23 0.68 3.17 1.82
N ALA A 24 0.94 3.59 3.07
CA ALA A 24 0.79 4.98 3.46
C ALA A 24 1.98 5.85 3.03
N VAL A 25 1.72 7.15 2.89
CA VAL A 25 2.75 8.17 3.02
C VAL A 25 2.55 8.83 4.37
N THR A 26 3.57 8.83 5.21
CA THR A 26 3.54 9.46 6.53
C THR A 26 4.26 10.81 6.46
N VAL A 27 3.60 11.86 6.92
CA VAL A 27 4.09 13.25 6.87
C VAL A 27 4.13 13.85 8.26
N GLY A 28 5.16 14.63 8.58
CA GLY A 28 5.31 15.30 9.86
C GLY A 28 6.27 16.48 9.77
N ARG A 29 6.53 17.12 10.91
CA ARG A 29 7.35 18.35 11.02
C ARG A 29 6.90 19.46 10.08
N ILE A 30 5.59 19.54 9.88
CA ILE A 30 4.92 20.52 9.04
C ILE A 30 5.06 21.88 9.70
N ARG A 31 5.66 22.84 8.99
CA ARG A 31 5.88 24.20 9.47
C ARG A 31 5.93 25.17 8.29
N THR A 32 5.70 26.44 8.58
CA THR A 32 5.96 27.51 7.61
C THR A 32 7.44 27.55 7.25
N ALA A 33 7.74 27.66 5.96
CA ALA A 33 9.10 27.89 5.49
C ALA A 33 9.35 29.40 5.25
N PRO A 34 10.62 29.84 5.27
CA PRO A 34 10.97 31.18 4.80
C PRO A 34 10.87 31.30 3.27
N ALA A 35 10.70 32.53 2.79
CA ALA A 35 10.75 32.84 1.36
C ALA A 35 12.01 32.25 0.68
N PRO A 36 11.89 31.67 -0.53
CA PRO A 36 10.72 31.69 -1.43
C PRO A 36 9.71 30.56 -1.20
N HIS A 37 9.81 29.80 -0.11
CA HIS A 37 8.93 28.67 0.18
C HIS A 37 7.91 29.03 1.25
N ASP A 38 6.71 28.46 1.17
CA ASP A 38 5.66 28.67 2.19
C ASP A 38 5.61 27.52 3.20
N LEU A 39 6.05 26.33 2.82
CA LEU A 39 5.84 25.09 3.58
C LEU A 39 7.10 24.22 3.59
N ALA A 40 7.45 23.73 4.77
CA ALA A 40 8.45 22.68 4.94
C ALA A 40 7.83 21.52 5.73
N LEU A 41 8.12 20.30 5.27
CA LEU A 41 7.65 19.06 5.89
C LEU A 41 8.69 17.95 5.68
N VAL A 42 8.51 16.83 6.39
CA VAL A 42 9.24 15.59 6.16
C VAL A 42 8.23 14.51 5.81
N ALA A 43 8.49 13.77 4.73
CA ALA A 43 7.67 12.65 4.29
C ALA A 43 8.47 11.35 4.27
N VAL A 44 7.85 10.26 4.71
CA VAL A 44 8.37 8.90 4.62
C VAL A 44 7.34 8.05 3.88
N ALA A 45 7.81 7.30 2.89
CA ALA A 45 7.03 6.29 2.19
C ALA A 45 7.92 5.07 1.95
N HIS A 46 7.33 3.88 1.94
CA HIS A 46 8.07 2.66 1.62
C HIS A 46 8.37 2.63 0.11
N ASN A 47 9.65 2.67 -0.27
CA ASN A 47 10.06 2.71 -1.67
C ASN A 47 9.69 1.43 -2.45
N GLY A 48 9.86 0.25 -1.87
CA GLY A 48 9.50 -1.02 -2.49
C GLY A 48 7.98 -1.25 -2.53
N ILE A 49 7.30 -1.12 -1.39
CA ILE A 49 5.87 -1.36 -1.26
C ILE A 49 5.06 -0.23 -1.88
N ARG A 50 5.03 0.98 -1.31
CA ARG A 50 4.24 2.09 -1.90
C ARG A 50 4.78 2.54 -3.26
N GLY A 51 6.10 2.59 -3.41
CA GLY A 51 6.75 3.08 -4.62
C GLY A 51 6.68 2.07 -5.76
N ALA A 52 7.58 1.08 -5.78
CA ALA A 52 7.77 0.20 -6.92
C ALA A 52 6.57 -0.73 -7.17
N ALA A 53 6.29 -1.66 -6.26
CA ALA A 53 5.27 -2.67 -6.47
C ALA A 53 3.84 -2.08 -6.37
N GLY A 54 3.62 -1.25 -5.34
CA GLY A 54 2.31 -0.69 -5.03
C GLY A 54 1.83 0.34 -6.04
N ALA A 55 2.72 1.15 -6.64
CA ALA A 55 2.29 2.04 -7.73
C ALA A 55 1.90 1.25 -8.97
N CYS A 56 2.64 0.18 -9.31
CA CYS A 56 2.29 -0.70 -10.42
C CYS A 56 0.92 -1.35 -10.18
N LEU A 57 0.67 -1.90 -8.98
CA LEU A 57 -0.59 -2.54 -8.64
C LEU A 57 -1.76 -1.54 -8.65
N ALA A 58 -1.60 -0.39 -7.98
CA ALA A 58 -2.66 0.64 -7.95
C ALA A 58 -3.02 1.16 -9.34
N ASN A 59 -2.02 1.34 -10.22
CA ASN A 59 -2.26 1.72 -11.62
C ASN A 59 -2.99 0.60 -12.38
N ALA A 60 -2.63 -0.67 -12.16
CA ALA A 60 -3.30 -1.81 -12.77
C ALA A 60 -4.76 -1.93 -12.33
N GLU A 61 -5.05 -1.79 -11.03
CA GLU A 61 -6.40 -1.79 -10.46
C GLU A 61 -7.26 -0.66 -11.04
N LEU A 62 -6.69 0.56 -11.13
CA LEU A 62 -7.37 1.70 -11.74
C LEU A 62 -7.69 1.46 -13.22
N CYS A 63 -6.72 0.91 -13.96
CA CYS A 63 -6.88 0.57 -15.38
C CYS A 63 -7.95 -0.49 -15.59
N ALA A 64 -7.90 -1.58 -14.82
CA ALA A 64 -8.91 -2.64 -14.86
C ALA A 64 -10.31 -2.10 -14.57
N SER A 65 -10.44 -1.25 -13.54
CA SER A 65 -11.71 -0.59 -13.20
C SER A 65 -12.25 0.28 -14.34
N HIS A 66 -11.39 1.04 -15.03
CA HIS A 66 -11.81 1.87 -16.17
C HIS A 66 -12.18 1.07 -17.42
N LEU A 67 -11.54 -0.08 -17.61
CA LEU A 67 -11.79 -0.95 -18.75
C LEU A 67 -12.87 -2.02 -18.48
N GLY A 68 -13.42 -2.06 -17.26
CA GLY A 68 -14.39 -3.08 -16.86
C GLY A 68 -13.81 -4.50 -16.86
N LEU A 69 -12.51 -4.64 -16.58
CA LEU A 69 -11.84 -5.93 -16.49
C LEU A 69 -12.04 -6.52 -15.09
N ASP A 70 -12.62 -7.72 -15.03
CA ASP A 70 -12.64 -8.50 -13.79
C ASP A 70 -11.24 -9.02 -13.47
N LEU A 71 -10.70 -8.59 -12.32
CA LEU A 71 -9.41 -9.08 -11.84
C LEU A 71 -9.60 -10.48 -11.23
N PRO A 72 -8.75 -11.47 -11.60
CA PRO A 72 -8.96 -12.86 -11.21
C PRO A 72 -8.90 -13.09 -9.69
N TRP A 73 -8.22 -12.22 -8.94
CA TRP A 73 -8.11 -12.29 -7.47
C TRP A 73 -9.27 -11.61 -6.71
N ASP A 74 -10.15 -10.86 -7.40
CA ASP A 74 -11.37 -10.31 -6.79
C ASP A 74 -12.51 -11.33 -6.75
N ARG A 75 -12.33 -12.48 -7.39
CA ARG A 75 -13.25 -13.60 -7.22
C ARG A 75 -13.06 -14.16 -5.81
N PRO A 76 -14.12 -14.29 -5.00
CA PRO A 76 -14.03 -15.13 -3.83
C PRO A 76 -13.66 -16.53 -4.31
N GLU A 77 -12.44 -16.98 -4.00
CA GLU A 77 -12.09 -18.40 -4.09
C GLU A 77 -13.23 -19.21 -3.48
N PRO A 78 -13.69 -20.31 -4.12
CA PRO A 78 -14.60 -21.22 -3.45
C PRO A 78 -13.95 -21.59 -2.11
N ARG A 79 -14.58 -21.19 -1.00
CA ARG A 79 -14.10 -21.52 0.35
C ARG A 79 -14.12 -23.02 0.63
N ASP A 80 -14.62 -23.80 -0.31
CA ASP A 80 -14.50 -25.24 -0.34
C ASP A 80 -13.45 -25.60 -1.40
N LYS A 81 -12.19 -25.73 -0.98
CA LYS A 81 -11.28 -26.67 -1.62
C LYS A 81 -11.86 -28.04 -1.29
N GLY A 82 -12.91 -28.43 -2.02
CA GLY A 82 -13.53 -29.74 -1.91
C GLY A 82 -12.41 -30.75 -1.78
N ALA A 83 -12.47 -31.54 -0.71
CA ALA A 83 -11.47 -32.53 -0.38
C ALA A 83 -10.94 -33.17 -1.67
N VAL A 84 -9.62 -33.11 -1.88
CA VAL A 84 -8.99 -33.85 -2.99
C VAL A 84 -9.57 -35.26 -2.93
N PRO A 85 -10.25 -35.76 -3.98
CA PRO A 85 -10.73 -37.12 -3.96
C PRO A 85 -9.53 -38.02 -3.76
N VAL A 86 -9.43 -38.62 -2.57
CA VAL A 86 -8.42 -39.63 -2.30
C VAL A 86 -8.81 -40.81 -3.17
N ASP A 87 -7.96 -41.18 -4.13
CA ASP A 87 -8.16 -42.41 -4.90
C ASP A 87 -8.31 -43.56 -3.89
N PRO A 88 -9.42 -44.32 -3.90
CA PRO A 88 -9.60 -45.47 -3.02
C PRO A 88 -8.53 -46.56 -3.24
N ASN A 89 -7.72 -46.47 -4.31
CA ASN A 89 -6.61 -47.36 -4.60
C ASN A 89 -5.20 -46.78 -4.40
N GLY A 90 -5.06 -45.57 -3.86
CA GLY A 90 -3.79 -45.04 -3.35
C GLY A 90 -2.60 -45.07 -4.32
N LYS A 91 -2.66 -44.29 -5.41
CA LYS A 91 -1.45 -43.79 -6.07
C LYS A 91 -1.30 -42.28 -5.92
#